data_AF-A0A396Z610-F1
#
_entry.id   AF-A0A396Z610-F1
#
_cell.length_a   1.000
_cell.length_b   1.000
_cell.length_c   1.000
_cell.angle_alpha   90.00
_cell.angle_beta   90.00
_cell.angle_gamma   90.00
#
_symmetry.space_group_name_H-M   'P 1'
#
loop_
_entity.id
_entity.type
_entity.pdbx_description
1 polymer ?
#
loop_
_entity_poly.entity_id
_entity_poly.type
_entity_poly.pdbx_seq_one_letter_code
_entity_poly.pdbx_strand_id
1 'polypeptide(L)'
;MKSVETWFGEYADSHRNPINKNIHWICVPLIYFTVIGLLWSIPVPSVFASIPYLNFATISLVLALAFYIRLSPALAFGMLVLTSLMIYLIILLQATVLPVMIGAYAYGLVDLSVTIFVLAWIGQFIGHKIEGKKPSFFKDVQFLMIGPIWLLGFVYQKLKIAY
;
A
#
# COMPACT_ATOMS: atom_id res chain seq x y z
N MET A 1 -0.80 -22.06 2.44
CA MET A 1 -0.60 -20.73 1.84
C MET A 1 0.28 -20.93 0.61
N LYS A 2 0.01 -20.26 -0.52
CA LYS A 2 0.92 -20.34 -1.69
C LYS A 2 2.30 -19.77 -1.31
N SER A 3 3.36 -20.27 -1.94
CA SER A 3 4.71 -19.73 -1.73
C SER A 3 4.85 -18.31 -2.32
N VAL A 4 5.90 -17.58 -1.92
CA VAL A 4 6.19 -16.25 -2.46
C VAL A 4 6.38 -16.30 -3.98
N GLU A 5 7.10 -17.31 -4.48
CA GLU A 5 7.36 -17.49 -5.91
C GLU A 5 6.07 -17.72 -6.67
N THR A 6 5.15 -18.49 -6.10
CA THR A 6 3.84 -18.76 -6.70
C THR A 6 3.03 -17.48 -6.79
N TRP A 7 2.92 -16.72 -5.69
CA TRP A 7 2.22 -15.44 -5.67
C TRP A 7 2.82 -14.44 -6.65
N PHE A 8 4.14 -14.34 -6.68
CA PHE A 8 4.86 -13.39 -7.54
C PHE A 8 4.77 -13.78 -9.01
N GLY A 9 4.82 -15.07 -9.33
CA GLY A 9 4.61 -15.59 -10.68
C GLY A 9 3.21 -15.26 -11.19
N GLU A 10 2.17 -15.60 -10.41
CA GLU A 10 0.79 -15.31 -10.78
C GLU A 10 0.53 -13.80 -10.93
N TYR A 11 1.11 -12.98 -10.04
CA TYR A 11 1.00 -11.53 -10.15
C TYR A 11 1.75 -10.99 -11.39
N ALA A 12 2.97 -11.47 -11.64
CA ALA A 12 3.77 -11.05 -12.79
C ALA A 12 3.13 -11.39 -14.13
N ASP A 13 2.28 -12.41 -14.20
CA ASP A 13 1.58 -12.79 -15.43
C ASP A 13 0.63 -11.71 -15.95
N SER A 14 0.09 -10.84 -15.09
CA SER A 14 -0.70 -9.68 -15.49
C SER A 14 0.08 -8.36 -15.48
N HIS A 15 1.41 -8.42 -15.42
CA HIS A 15 2.28 -7.24 -15.34
C HIS A 15 3.57 -7.45 -16.16
N ARG A 16 3.42 -7.81 -17.44
CA ARG A 16 4.54 -8.03 -18.37
C ARG A 16 4.88 -6.76 -19.15
N ASN A 17 3.91 -5.89 -19.44
CA ASN A 17 4.15 -4.66 -20.19
C ASN A 17 4.95 -3.66 -19.33
N PRO A 18 6.08 -3.12 -19.84
CA PRO A 18 6.92 -2.21 -19.06
C PRO A 18 6.20 -0.90 -18.68
N ILE A 19 5.30 -0.39 -19.51
CA ILE A 19 4.49 0.80 -19.21
C ILE A 19 3.56 0.50 -18.04
N ASN A 20 2.82 -0.61 -18.10
CA ASN A 20 1.95 -1.04 -17.01
C ASN A 20 2.73 -1.23 -15.70
N LYS A 21 3.91 -1.86 -15.78
CA LYS A 21 4.78 -2.07 -14.62
C LYS A 21 5.28 -0.74 -14.02
N ASN A 22 5.67 0.23 -14.85
CA ASN A 22 6.09 1.56 -14.40
C ASN A 22 4.95 2.33 -13.73
N ILE A 23 3.74 2.26 -14.29
CA ILE A 23 2.54 2.82 -13.64
C ILE A 23 2.35 2.18 -12.26
N HIS A 24 2.47 0.86 -12.15
CA HIS A 24 2.34 0.16 -10.86
C HIS A 24 3.41 0.57 -9.84
N TRP A 25 4.65 0.80 -10.27
CA TRP A 25 5.71 1.32 -9.39
C TRP A 25 5.38 2.66 -8.74
N ILE A 26 4.50 3.46 -9.35
CA ILE A 26 4.03 4.75 -8.81
C ILE A 26 2.70 4.56 -8.06
N CYS A 27 1.72 3.94 -8.70
CA CYS A 27 0.37 3.86 -8.16
C CYS A 27 0.24 2.90 -6.98
N VAL A 28 0.95 1.76 -6.94
CA VAL A 28 0.84 0.82 -5.82
C VAL A 28 1.32 1.44 -4.50
N PRO A 29 2.51 2.10 -4.41
CA PRO A 29 2.91 2.79 -3.20
C PRO A 29 1.94 3.90 -2.78
N LEU A 30 1.39 4.67 -3.73
CA LEU A 30 0.41 5.72 -3.44
C LEU A 30 -0.92 5.15 -2.91
N ILE A 31 -1.44 4.08 -3.52
CA ILE A 31 -2.64 3.37 -3.03
C ILE A 31 -2.36 2.82 -1.63
N TYR A 32 -1.20 2.20 -1.42
CA TYR A 32 -0.83 1.66 -0.11
C TYR A 32 -0.76 2.75 0.97
N PHE A 33 -0.07 3.85 0.68
CA PHE A 33 0.03 5.01 1.57
C PHE A 33 -1.35 5.59 1.92
N THR A 34 -2.19 5.80 0.91
CA THR A 34 -3.53 6.37 1.11
C THR A 34 -4.48 5.44 1.84
N VAL A 35 -4.38 4.12 1.63
CA VAL A 35 -5.14 3.14 2.44
C VAL A 35 -4.75 3.24 3.92
N ILE A 36 -3.45 3.37 4.24
CA ILE A 36 -3.01 3.59 5.63
C ILE A 36 -3.55 4.92 6.16
N GLY A 37 -3.49 6.00 5.36
CA GLY A 37 -4.01 7.31 5.75
C GLY A 37 -5.52 7.32 6.01
N LEU A 38 -6.29 6.59 5.19
CA LEU A 38 -7.73 6.41 5.39
C LEU A 38 -8.01 5.62 6.65
N LEU A 39 -7.34 4.48 6.86
CA LEU A 39 -7.48 3.67 8.08
C LEU A 39 -7.05 4.44 9.34
N TRP A 40 -6.05 5.31 9.24
CA TRP A 40 -5.58 6.18 10.32
C TRP A 40 -6.64 7.21 10.71
N SER A 41 -7.43 7.68 9.74
CA SER A 41 -8.44 8.71 9.91
C SER A 41 -9.79 8.18 10.42
N ILE A 42 -9.96 6.86 10.53
CA ILE A 42 -11.22 6.27 11.03
C ILE A 42 -11.36 6.59 12.52
N PRO A 43 -12.49 7.19 12.97
CA PRO A 43 -12.74 7.41 14.40
C PRO A 43 -12.68 6.10 15.19
N VAL A 44 -11.99 6.13 16.33
CA VAL A 44 -11.81 4.95 17.19
C VAL A 44 -12.69 5.05 18.45
N PRO A 45 -13.09 3.90 19.05
CA PRO A 45 -13.74 3.90 20.36
C PRO A 45 -12.89 4.59 21.43
N SER A 46 -13.50 5.13 22.47
CA SER A 46 -12.79 5.85 23.55
C SER A 46 -11.69 5.02 24.23
N VAL A 47 -11.91 3.71 24.36
CA VAL A 47 -10.91 2.76 24.89
C VAL A 47 -9.64 2.73 24.04
N PHE A 48 -9.75 2.89 22.73
CA PHE A 48 -8.59 2.92 21.84
C PHE A 48 -7.88 4.27 21.92
N ALA A 49 -8.63 5.36 22.04
CA ALA A 49 -8.09 6.71 22.12
C ALA A 49 -7.15 6.93 23.32
N SER A 50 -7.30 6.16 24.41
CA SER A 50 -6.40 6.19 25.56
C SER A 50 -5.07 5.43 25.35
N ILE A 51 -4.95 4.64 24.28
CA ILE A 51 -3.75 3.84 24.00
C ILE A 51 -2.98 4.49 22.83
N PRO A 52 -1.72 4.94 23.04
CA PRO A 52 -0.94 5.57 21.98
C PRO A 52 -0.88 4.72 20.73
N TYR A 53 -1.19 5.34 19.58
CA TYR A 53 -1.14 4.73 18.25
C TYR A 53 -2.06 3.51 18.03
N LEU A 54 -2.99 3.21 18.93
CA LEU A 54 -3.99 2.16 18.70
C LEU A 54 -5.11 2.69 17.81
N ASN A 55 -5.11 2.29 16.54
CA ASN A 55 -6.14 2.63 15.56
C ASN A 55 -6.27 1.56 14.48
N PHE A 56 -7.18 1.75 13.54
CA PHE A 56 -7.43 0.77 12.49
C PHE A 56 -6.24 0.59 11.53
N ALA A 57 -5.37 1.59 11.36
CA ALA A 57 -4.16 1.45 10.55
C ALA A 57 -3.12 0.54 11.22
N THR A 58 -2.86 0.72 12.53
CA THR A 58 -1.89 -0.11 13.26
C THR A 58 -2.41 -1.52 13.50
N ILE A 59 -3.71 -1.70 13.72
CA ILE A 59 -4.35 -3.02 13.73
C ILE A 59 -4.18 -3.71 12.37
N SER A 60 -4.46 -3.00 11.28
CA SER A 60 -4.32 -3.54 9.92
C SER A 60 -2.87 -3.89 9.59
N LEU A 61 -1.89 -3.11 10.07
CA LEU A 61 -0.48 -3.43 9.96
C LEU A 61 -0.15 -4.76 10.65
N VAL A 62 -0.59 -4.97 11.89
CA VAL A 62 -0.35 -6.23 12.62
C VAL A 62 -0.93 -7.43 11.87
N LEU A 63 -2.15 -7.29 11.35
CA LEU A 63 -2.79 -8.34 10.53
C LEU A 63 -2.03 -8.60 9.23
N ALA A 64 -1.59 -7.55 8.53
CA ALA A 64 -0.80 -7.67 7.32
C ALA A 64 0.57 -8.32 7.58
N LEU A 65 1.24 -7.97 8.68
CA LEU A 65 2.50 -8.61 9.08
C LEU A 65 2.33 -10.08 9.44
N ALA A 66 1.22 -10.45 10.09
CA ALA A 66 0.91 -11.85 10.37
C ALA A 66 0.71 -12.67 9.07
N PHE A 67 0.23 -12.03 8.00
CA PHE A 67 0.17 -12.63 6.66
C PHE A 67 1.56 -12.68 6.03
N TYR A 68 2.33 -11.58 6.02
CA TYR A 68 3.64 -11.53 5.37
C TYR A 68 4.69 -12.41 6.04
N ILE A 69 4.66 -12.57 7.37
CA ILE A 69 5.63 -13.43 8.07
C ILE A 69 5.47 -14.91 7.70
N ARG A 70 4.25 -15.31 7.33
CA ARG A 70 3.96 -16.67 6.81
C ARG A 70 4.41 -16.86 5.36
N LEU A 71 4.62 -15.77 4.62
CA LEU A 71 5.17 -15.80 3.27
C LEU A 71 6.70 -15.78 3.30
N SER A 72 7.29 -14.79 3.95
CA SER A 72 8.73 -14.63 4.11
C SER A 72 9.04 -13.67 5.25
N PRO A 73 9.76 -14.09 6.31
CA PRO A 73 10.17 -13.20 7.39
C PRO A 73 10.98 -11.99 6.91
N ALA A 74 11.80 -12.16 5.87
CA ALA A 74 12.59 -11.08 5.29
C ALA A 74 11.69 -10.01 4.65
N LEU A 75 10.72 -10.42 3.81
CA LEU A 75 9.77 -9.47 3.23
C LEU A 75 8.85 -8.85 4.29
N ALA A 76 8.45 -9.61 5.30
CA ALA A 76 7.66 -9.10 6.42
C ALA A 76 8.39 -7.97 7.16
N PHE A 77 9.70 -8.13 7.40
CA PHE A 77 10.52 -7.07 7.98
C PHE A 77 10.60 -5.84 7.08
N GLY A 78 10.79 -6.01 5.76
CA GLY A 78 10.77 -4.89 4.83
C GLY A 78 9.42 -4.16 4.81
N MET A 79 8.31 -4.90 4.86
CA MET A 79 6.97 -4.33 4.96
C MET A 79 6.74 -3.63 6.31
N LEU A 80 7.29 -4.13 7.42
CA LEU A 80 7.26 -3.44 8.72
C LEU A 80 7.97 -2.09 8.62
N VAL A 81 9.18 -2.05 8.07
CA VAL A 81 9.94 -0.80 7.88
C VAL A 81 9.19 0.17 6.97
N LEU A 82 8.73 -0.30 5.81
CA LEU A 82 7.98 0.51 4.85
C LEU A 82 6.72 1.09 5.48
N THR A 83 5.93 0.28 6.17
CA THR A 83 4.67 0.74 6.77
C THR A 83 4.91 1.71 7.92
N SER A 84 5.95 1.46 8.73
CA SER A 84 6.34 2.36 9.81
C SER A 84 6.76 3.73 9.26
N LEU A 85 7.50 3.75 8.15
CA LEU A 85 7.83 4.99 7.44
C LEU A 85 6.57 5.69 6.93
N MET A 86 5.62 4.98 6.33
CA MET A 86 4.37 5.58 5.83
C MET A 86 3.50 6.14 6.97
N ILE A 87 3.40 5.44 8.10
CA ILE A 87 2.72 5.93 9.30
C ILE A 87 3.42 7.18 9.85
N TYR A 88 4.76 7.18 9.91
CA TYR A 88 5.51 8.36 10.32
C TYR A 88 5.24 9.56 9.41
N LEU A 89 5.20 9.36 8.10
CA LEU A 89 4.85 10.42 7.14
C LEU A 89 3.42 10.92 7.33
N ILE A 90 2.46 10.04 7.63
CA ILE A 90 1.06 10.41 7.94
C ILE A 90 0.99 11.27 9.20
N ILE A 91 1.69 10.87 10.28
CA ILE A 91 1.76 11.65 11.53
C ILE A 91 2.40 13.01 11.25
N LEU A 92 3.49 13.05 10.48
CA LEU A 92 4.15 14.31 10.12
C LEU A 92 3.21 15.21 9.33
N LEU A 93 2.50 14.70 8.32
CA LEU A 93 1.52 15.46 7.53
C LEU A 93 0.39 16.01 8.40
N GLN A 94 -0.11 15.21 9.34
CA GLN A 94 -1.15 15.61 10.28
C GLN A 94 -0.64 16.72 11.23
N ALA A 95 0.62 16.65 11.65
CA ALA A 95 1.23 17.63 12.57
C ALA A 95 1.69 18.93 11.89
N THR A 96 1.99 18.91 10.58
CA THR A 96 2.68 20.02 9.91
C THR A 96 1.82 20.83 8.94
N VAL A 97 0.84 20.25 8.23
CA VAL A 97 0.27 20.93 7.04
C VAL A 97 -1.22 20.70 6.77
N LEU A 98 -2.02 19.99 7.56
CA LEU A 98 -3.45 19.86 7.22
C LEU A 98 -4.28 21.04 7.76
N PRO A 99 -4.46 22.07 6.93
CA PRO A 99 -4.97 21.88 5.58
C PRO A 99 -3.99 22.26 4.47
N VAL A 100 -3.74 21.31 3.55
CA VAL A 100 -3.07 21.66 2.29
C VAL A 100 -4.02 22.61 1.56
N MET A 101 -3.62 23.87 1.45
CA MET A 101 -4.39 24.88 0.74
C MET A 101 -4.13 24.74 -0.76
N ILE A 102 -5.09 24.22 -1.51
CA ILE A 102 -5.09 24.26 -2.98
C ILE A 102 -6.13 25.30 -3.40
N GLY A 103 -5.66 26.51 -3.68
CA GLY A 103 -6.55 27.66 -3.89
C GLY A 103 -7.24 28.08 -2.58
N ALA A 104 -8.57 28.15 -2.58
CA ALA A 104 -9.37 28.54 -1.41
C ALA A 104 -9.82 27.37 -0.52
N TYR A 105 -9.45 26.12 -0.86
CA TYR A 105 -9.89 24.92 -0.17
C TYR A 105 -8.82 24.35 0.74
N ALA A 106 -9.24 24.00 1.96
CA ALA A 106 -8.46 23.34 2.99
C ALA A 106 -8.64 21.82 2.88
N TYR A 107 -7.63 21.08 2.41
CA TYR A 107 -7.69 19.61 2.30
C TYR A 107 -7.24 18.93 3.60
N GLY A 108 -8.10 18.11 4.20
CA GLY A 108 -7.77 17.21 5.30
C GLY A 108 -7.08 15.91 4.84
N LEU A 109 -6.70 15.05 5.79
CA LEU A 109 -5.99 13.79 5.50
C LEU A 109 -6.86 12.86 4.67
N VAL A 110 -8.15 12.83 5.01
CA VAL A 110 -9.17 12.06 4.30
C VAL A 110 -9.28 12.56 2.87
N ASP A 111 -9.47 13.87 2.65
CA ASP A 111 -9.64 14.44 1.30
C ASP A 111 -8.42 14.19 0.42
N LEU A 112 -7.21 14.40 0.97
CA LEU A 112 -5.95 14.11 0.30
C LEU A 112 -5.83 12.62 -0.05
N SER A 113 -6.13 11.75 0.92
CA SER A 113 -6.01 10.30 0.74
C SER A 113 -7.00 9.79 -0.30
N VAL A 114 -8.27 10.22 -0.25
CA VAL A 114 -9.30 9.86 -1.24
C VAL A 114 -8.88 10.35 -2.63
N THR A 115 -8.42 11.59 -2.75
CA THR A 115 -8.02 12.18 -4.04
C THR A 115 -6.89 11.37 -4.68
N ILE A 116 -5.81 11.13 -3.93
CA ILE A 116 -4.67 10.35 -4.42
C ILE A 116 -5.08 8.91 -4.70
N PHE A 117 -5.89 8.29 -3.83
CA PHE A 117 -6.38 6.92 -4.02
C PHE A 117 -7.14 6.76 -5.34
N VAL A 118 -8.10 7.65 -5.62
CA VAL A 118 -8.89 7.62 -6.87
C VAL A 118 -7.99 7.82 -8.09
N LEU A 119 -7.10 8.83 -8.07
CA LEU A 119 -6.18 9.09 -9.18
C LEU A 119 -5.22 7.93 -9.44
N ALA A 120 -4.68 7.33 -8.38
CA ALA A 120 -3.78 6.19 -8.49
C ALA A 120 -4.50 4.94 -9.03
N TRP A 121 -5.75 4.70 -8.64
CA TRP A 121 -6.56 3.62 -9.19
C TRP A 121 -6.91 3.83 -10.67
N ILE A 122 -7.26 5.05 -11.07
CA ILE A 122 -7.43 5.41 -12.49
C ILE A 122 -6.14 5.07 -13.26
N GLY A 123 -4.99 5.45 -12.71
CA GLY A 123 -3.68 5.09 -13.25
C GLY A 123 -3.51 3.58 -13.42
N GLN A 124 -3.76 2.78 -12.37
CA GLN A 124 -3.67 1.32 -12.45
C GLN A 124 -4.61 0.73 -13.51
N PHE A 125 -5.85 1.22 -13.62
CA PHE A 125 -6.78 0.74 -14.66
C PHE A 125 -6.32 1.08 -16.07
N ILE A 126 -5.71 2.26 -16.28
CA ILE A 126 -5.07 2.62 -17.55
C ILE A 126 -3.92 1.65 -17.83
N GLY A 127 -3.06 1.37 -16.85
CA GLY A 127 -1.99 0.38 -16.97
C GLY A 127 -2.48 -1.00 -17.39
N HIS A 128 -3.55 -1.50 -16.74
CA HIS A 128 -4.16 -2.78 -17.08
C HIS A 128 -4.86 -2.78 -18.45
N LYS A 129 -5.42 -1.65 -18.88
CA LYS A 129 -5.94 -1.50 -20.24
C LYS A 129 -4.83 -1.63 -21.28
N ILE A 130 -3.65 -1.06 -21.01
CA ILE A 130 -2.46 -1.20 -21.86
C ILE A 130 -1.92 -2.64 -21.85
N GLU A 131 -1.95 -3.31 -20.69
CA GLU A 131 -1.55 -4.71 -20.55
C GLU A 131 -2.48 -5.67 -21.32
N GLY A 132 -3.75 -5.32 -21.48
CA GLY A 132 -4.78 -6.20 -22.03
C GLY A 132 -5.23 -7.32 -21.08
N LYS A 133 -4.82 -7.26 -19.81
CA LYS A 133 -5.21 -8.21 -18.76
C LYS A 133 -5.91 -7.49 -17.62
N LYS A 134 -6.98 -8.11 -17.10
CA LYS A 134 -7.71 -7.61 -15.93
C LYS A 134 -6.78 -7.58 -14.70
N PRO A 135 -6.97 -6.62 -13.78
CA PRO A 135 -6.25 -6.60 -12.51
C PRO A 135 -6.36 -7.91 -11.72
N SER A 136 -5.28 -8.34 -11.08
CA SER A 136 -5.20 -9.62 -10.39
C SER A 136 -6.19 -9.74 -9.23
N PHE A 137 -6.54 -8.63 -8.58
CA PHE A 137 -7.47 -8.64 -7.45
C PHE A 137 -8.91 -9.02 -7.82
N PHE A 138 -9.29 -8.97 -9.10
CA PHE A 138 -10.56 -9.52 -9.57
C PHE A 138 -10.61 -11.05 -9.50
N LYS A 139 -9.45 -11.72 -9.49
CA LYS A 139 -9.36 -13.16 -9.28
C LYS A 139 -9.35 -13.49 -7.79
N ASP A 140 -8.57 -12.74 -7.03
CA ASP A 140 -8.39 -12.93 -5.59
C ASP A 140 -8.01 -11.61 -4.92
N VAL A 141 -8.83 -11.15 -3.96
CA VAL A 141 -8.60 -9.90 -3.22
C VAL A 141 -7.25 -9.86 -2.50
N GLN A 142 -6.66 -11.02 -2.18
CA GLN A 142 -5.33 -11.10 -1.57
C GLN A 142 -4.24 -10.48 -2.44
N PHE A 143 -4.43 -10.37 -3.77
CA PHE A 143 -3.48 -9.68 -4.64
C PHE A 143 -3.30 -8.19 -4.34
N LEU A 144 -4.23 -7.56 -3.61
CA LEU A 144 -4.03 -6.21 -3.07
C LEU A 144 -2.89 -6.17 -2.05
N MET A 145 -2.69 -7.24 -1.27
CA MET A 145 -1.57 -7.39 -0.36
C MET A 145 -0.29 -7.85 -1.08
N ILE A 146 -0.42 -8.57 -2.19
CA ILE A 146 0.73 -9.04 -2.99
C ILE A 146 1.39 -7.90 -3.78
N GLY A 147 0.63 -6.92 -4.27
CA GLY A 147 1.19 -5.81 -5.06
C GLY A 147 2.35 -5.06 -4.37
N PRO A 148 2.18 -4.54 -3.14
CA PRO A 148 3.25 -3.82 -2.42
C PRO A 148 4.49 -4.69 -2.17
N ILE A 149 4.30 -5.93 -1.71
CA ILE A 149 5.40 -6.83 -1.38
C ILE A 149 6.11 -7.36 -2.64
N TRP A 150 5.42 -7.44 -3.78
CA TRP A 150 6.03 -7.75 -5.09
C TRP A 150 6.99 -6.64 -5.54
N LEU A 151 6.62 -5.37 -5.35
CA LEU A 151 7.53 -4.24 -5.61
C LEU A 151 8.74 -4.26 -4.66
N LEU A 152 8.51 -4.51 -3.38
CA LEU A 152 9.58 -4.70 -2.39
C LEU A 152 10.53 -5.85 -2.80
N GLY A 153 9.99 -6.93 -3.35
CA GLY A 153 10.75 -8.05 -3.88
C GLY A 153 11.75 -7.66 -4.96
N PHE A 154 11.41 -6.71 -5.85
CA PHE A 154 12.37 -6.17 -6.82
C PHE A 154 13.47 -5.33 -6.16
N VAL A 155 13.13 -4.56 -5.12
CA VAL A 155 14.14 -3.82 -4.33
C VAL A 155 15.11 -4.80 -3.67
N TYR A 156 14.60 -5.86 -3.06
CA TYR A 156 15.43 -6.88 -2.42
C TYR A 156 16.33 -7.61 -3.42
N GLN A 157 15.81 -7.99 -4.58
CA GLN A 157 16.62 -8.56 -5.66
C GLN A 157 17.75 -7.61 -6.09
N LYS A 158 17.46 -6.31 -6.25
CA LYS A 158 18.48 -5.30 -6.59
C LYS A 158 19.54 -5.14 -5.49
N LEU A 159 19.14 -5.27 -4.23
CA LEU A 159 20.02 -5.22 -3.06
C LEU A 159 20.67 -6.56 -2.72
N LYS A 160 20.39 -7.64 -3.48
CA LYS A 160 20.85 -9.01 -3.22
C LYS A 160 20.46 -9.55 -1.84
N ILE A 161 19.30 -9.14 -1.34
CA ILE A 161 18.69 -9.66 -0.11
C ILE A 161 17.84 -10.88 -0.47
N ALA A 162 18.12 -12.03 0.15
CA ALA A 162 17.32 -13.24 -0.02
C ALA A 162 16.01 -13.14 0.78
N TYR A 163 14.93 -13.70 0.23
CA TYR A 163 13.63 -13.72 0.86
C TYR A 163 12.77 -14.88 0.35
#